data_AF-A0A814S7U0-F1
#
_entry.id   AF-A0A814S7U0-F1
#
_cell.length_a   1.000
_cell.length_b   1.000
_cell.length_c   1.000
_cell.angle_alpha   90.00
_cell.angle_beta   90.00
_cell.angle_gamma   90.00
#
_symmetry.space_group_name_H-M   'P 1'
#
loop_
_entity.id
_entity.type
_entity.pdbx_description
1 polymer ?
#
loop_
_entity_poly.entity_id
_entity_poly.type
_entity_poly.pdbx_seq_one_letter_code
_entity_poly.pdbx_strand_id
1 'polypeptide(L)'
;MYQRYLLTFVFGLNFYSYYLKPTAATSTQIPVTRDWLIEFHRKIEPNEVKRIAKRYGMVSKGSVLNDQKLYHLVDLKPIHHRRRRDTTQEQFIQRHKLVKQAIHQVGYERAKRGYRSLEDLKSTYPDYEPPTDPYFQYQWYLRNEGQAGGKKRLDLNVEEAWAMGYTGKNVTTAIMDDGVDYTHPDLMNNFNAAASYDFSSNDHYPYPRYTDDWFNSHGTRCAGEIAASRDNNICGVGVAYDSTVA
;
A
#
# COMPACT_ATOMS: atom_id res chain seq x y z
N MET A 1 -7.16 -18.99 -7.88
CA MET A 1 -7.80 -17.97 -7.01
C MET A 1 -6.78 -17.60 -5.94
N TYR A 2 -5.95 -16.57 -6.18
CA TYR A 2 -4.86 -16.20 -5.27
C TYR A 2 -5.18 -14.86 -4.61
N GLN A 3 -5.50 -14.89 -3.32
CA GLN A 3 -5.58 -13.68 -2.48
C GLN A 3 -4.21 -13.01 -2.44
N ARG A 4 -4.15 -11.76 -2.90
CA ARG A 4 -2.97 -10.91 -2.87
C ARG A 4 -2.99 -10.11 -1.58
N TYR A 5 -2.04 -10.37 -0.68
CA TYR A 5 -1.85 -9.53 0.49
C TYR A 5 -1.07 -8.28 0.10
N LEU A 6 -1.69 -7.12 0.31
CA LEU A 6 -1.11 -5.80 0.13
C LEU A 6 -0.44 -5.41 1.46
N LEU A 7 0.88 -5.18 1.47
CA LEU A 7 1.54 -4.46 2.56
C LEU A 7 2.01 -3.11 2.04
N THR A 8 1.39 -2.04 2.52
CA THR A 8 1.77 -0.65 2.21
C THR A 8 2.55 -0.10 3.39
N PHE A 9 3.79 0.34 3.17
CA PHE A 9 4.54 1.16 4.13
C PHE A 9 4.67 2.57 3.56
N VAL A 10 4.30 3.59 4.33
CA VAL A 10 4.42 5.00 3.96
C VAL A 10 5.73 5.55 4.54
N PHE A 11 6.66 5.97 3.68
CA PHE A 11 7.83 6.77 4.05
C PHE A 11 8.08 7.83 2.98
N GLY A 12 7.76 9.09 3.30
CA GLY A 12 8.03 10.25 2.45
C GLY A 12 7.24 10.30 1.14
N LEU A 13 7.32 11.43 0.44
CA LEU A 13 6.62 11.83 -0.81
C LEU A 13 6.80 10.93 -2.04
N ASN A 14 7.09 9.65 -1.86
CA ASN A 14 7.13 8.65 -2.92
C ASN A 14 6.21 7.48 -2.55
N PHE A 15 5.08 7.37 -3.26
CA PHE A 15 4.20 6.21 -3.19
C PHE A 15 4.91 4.98 -3.77
N TYR A 16 5.62 4.24 -2.93
CA TYR A 16 6.25 2.99 -3.33
C TYR A 16 5.32 1.81 -3.07
N SER A 17 4.60 1.37 -4.10
CA SER A 17 3.94 0.07 -4.09
C SER A 17 4.92 -1.01 -4.55
N TYR A 18 5.31 -1.89 -3.63
CA TYR A 18 6.10 -3.07 -3.93
C TYR A 18 5.18 -4.27 -4.17
N TYR A 19 5.50 -5.10 -5.14
CA TYR A 19 4.85 -6.39 -5.30
C TYR A 19 5.89 -7.48 -5.46
N LEU A 20 5.63 -8.62 -4.82
CA LEU A 20 6.45 -9.81 -4.92
C LEU A 20 6.06 -10.56 -6.20
N LYS A 21 6.81 -10.35 -7.30
CA LYS A 21 6.64 -11.21 -8.49
C LYS A 21 7.28 -12.56 -8.21
N PRO A 22 6.54 -13.69 -8.28
CA PRO A 22 7.19 -14.99 -8.40
C PRO A 22 8.05 -14.95 -9.67
N THR A 23 9.31 -15.33 -9.55
CA THR A 23 10.22 -15.36 -10.70
C THR A 23 9.64 -16.28 -11.76
N ALA A 24 9.41 -15.73 -12.96
CA ALA A 24 8.98 -16.54 -14.09
C ALA A 24 10.02 -17.64 -14.33
N ALA A 25 9.56 -18.85 -14.65
CA ALA A 25 10.36 -20.05 -14.89
C ALA A 25 11.38 -19.92 -16.05
N THR A 26 11.49 -18.75 -16.67
CA THR A 26 12.33 -18.42 -17.83
C THR A 26 13.61 -17.65 -17.49
N SER A 27 13.84 -17.22 -16.24
CA SER A 27 15.17 -16.74 -15.82
C SER A 27 16.08 -17.93 -15.55
N THR A 28 17.25 -17.98 -16.19
CA THR A 28 18.28 -19.01 -15.97
C THR A 28 18.91 -18.97 -14.58
N GLN A 29 18.56 -17.98 -13.75
CA GLN A 29 18.97 -17.87 -12.36
C GLN A 29 17.77 -17.49 -11.49
N ILE A 30 17.13 -18.49 -10.88
CA ILE A 30 16.17 -18.25 -9.79
C ILE A 30 16.99 -17.73 -8.59
N PRO A 31 16.69 -16.55 -8.01
CA PRO A 31 17.37 -16.08 -6.83
C PRO A 31 17.09 -17.07 -5.69
N VAL A 32 18.14 -17.77 -5.26
CA VAL A 32 18.10 -18.79 -4.21
C VAL A 32 18.25 -18.06 -2.87
N THR A 33 17.26 -18.15 -1.98
CA THR A 33 17.42 -17.62 -0.60
C THR A 33 18.19 -18.62 0.27
N ARG A 34 18.54 -18.25 1.51
CA ARG A 34 19.04 -19.20 2.50
C ARG A 34 17.93 -19.78 3.36
N ASP A 35 16.68 -19.45 3.06
CA ASP A 35 15.53 -19.65 3.91
C ASP A 35 14.81 -20.95 3.56
N TRP A 36 14.43 -21.68 4.60
CA TRP A 36 13.77 -22.97 4.51
C TRP A 36 12.56 -23.01 5.43
N LEU A 37 11.46 -23.50 4.89
CA LEU A 37 10.28 -23.84 5.66
C LEU A 37 10.27 -25.36 5.87
N ILE A 38 10.26 -25.78 7.13
CA ILE A 38 10.30 -27.19 7.50
C ILE A 38 9.06 -27.56 8.28
N GLU A 39 8.31 -28.51 7.75
CA GLU A 39 7.20 -29.16 8.41
C GLU A 39 7.68 -30.49 9.01
N PHE A 40 7.36 -30.73 10.28
CA PHE A 40 7.62 -31.98 10.98
C PHE A 40 6.35 -32.83 11.09
N HIS A 41 6.50 -34.15 11.12
CA HIS A 41 5.36 -35.09 11.24
C HIS A 41 4.57 -34.92 12.55
N ARG A 42 5.21 -34.37 13.59
CA ARG A 42 4.64 -34.17 14.93
C ARG A 42 5.10 -32.84 15.48
N LYS A 43 4.48 -32.40 16.58
CA LYS A 43 4.95 -31.23 17.34
C LYS A 43 6.36 -31.53 17.87
N ILE A 44 7.29 -30.59 17.70
CA ILE A 44 8.68 -30.72 18.14
C ILE A 44 9.03 -29.52 19.01
N GLU A 45 9.76 -29.76 20.09
CA GLU A 45 10.24 -28.70 20.95
C GLU A 45 11.30 -27.83 20.26
N PRO A 46 11.32 -26.50 20.48
CA PRO A 46 12.27 -25.59 19.82
C PRO A 46 13.75 -26.01 19.98
N ASN A 47 14.10 -26.59 21.12
CA ASN A 47 15.47 -27.06 21.38
C ASN A 47 15.85 -28.27 20.51
N GLU A 48 14.92 -29.18 20.23
CA GLU A 48 15.15 -30.31 19.34
C GLU A 48 15.30 -29.82 17.89
N VAL A 49 14.48 -28.85 17.46
CA VAL A 49 14.63 -28.21 16.15
C VAL A 49 16.00 -27.54 16.01
N LYS A 50 16.50 -26.83 17.03
CA LYS A 50 17.85 -26.24 17.02
C LYS A 50 18.95 -27.31 16.84
N ARG A 51 18.81 -28.49 17.48
CA ARG A 51 19.75 -29.60 17.32
C ARG A 51 19.72 -30.19 15.90
N ILE A 52 18.53 -30.36 15.35
CA ILE A 52 18.33 -30.82 13.96
C ILE A 52 18.95 -29.80 12.99
N ALA A 53 18.62 -28.52 13.14
CA ALA A 53 19.17 -27.44 12.32
C ALA A 53 20.70 -27.45 12.34
N LYS A 54 21.31 -27.50 13.53
CA LYS A 54 22.78 -27.53 13.70
C LYS A 54 23.42 -28.74 13.01
N ARG A 55 22.80 -29.92 13.07
CA ARG A 55 23.27 -31.14 12.37
C ARG A 55 23.38 -30.93 10.86
N TYR A 56 22.48 -30.15 10.29
CA TYR A 56 22.41 -29.88 8.85
C TYR A 56 23.02 -28.52 8.45
N GLY A 57 23.79 -27.88 9.34
CA GLY A 57 24.47 -26.60 9.04
C GLY A 57 23.52 -25.40 8.96
N MET A 58 22.37 -25.47 9.63
CA MET A 58 21.32 -24.46 9.62
C MET A 58 21.08 -23.89 11.02
N VAL A 59 20.41 -22.74 11.08
CA VAL A 59 19.94 -22.12 12.32
C VAL A 59 18.42 -22.01 12.30
N SER A 60 17.77 -22.43 13.39
CA SER A 60 16.34 -22.22 13.57
C SER A 60 16.05 -20.78 13.97
N LYS A 61 15.16 -20.12 13.22
CA LYS A 61 14.66 -18.76 13.49
C LYS A 61 13.41 -18.77 14.36
N GLY A 62 12.68 -19.88 14.42
CA GLY A 62 11.50 -20.04 15.26
C GLY A 62 10.39 -20.82 14.56
N SER A 63 9.31 -21.06 15.29
CA SER A 63 8.07 -21.59 14.72
C SER A 63 7.37 -20.52 13.88
N VAL A 64 6.71 -20.96 12.83
CA VAL A 64 5.94 -20.09 11.92
C VAL A 64 4.47 -20.14 12.34
N LEU A 65 3.82 -18.98 12.44
CA LEU A 65 2.40 -18.86 12.82
C LEU A 65 2.05 -19.57 14.15
N ASN A 66 2.99 -19.63 15.09
CA ASN A 66 2.86 -20.36 16.36
C ASN A 66 2.55 -21.87 16.21
N ASP A 67 2.80 -22.48 15.06
CA ASP A 67 2.67 -23.92 14.87
C ASP A 67 3.96 -24.65 15.28
N GLN A 68 3.87 -25.53 16.28
CA GLN A 68 4.98 -26.37 16.75
C GLN A 68 5.34 -27.51 15.78
N LYS A 69 4.71 -27.59 14.62
CA LYS A 69 5.12 -28.47 13.51
C LYS A 69 5.88 -27.73 12.41
N LEU A 70 5.81 -26.40 12.37
CA LEU A 70 6.28 -25.61 11.24
C LEU A 70 7.37 -24.64 11.68
N TYR A 71 8.56 -24.76 11.12
CA TYR A 71 9.72 -23.96 11.52
C TYR A 71 10.42 -23.30 10.34
N HIS A 72 10.92 -22.09 10.58
CA HIS A 72 11.80 -21.38 9.65
C HIS A 72 13.25 -21.67 10.02
N LEU A 73 14.00 -22.30 9.10
CA LEU A 73 15.43 -22.52 9.23
C LEU A 73 16.19 -21.70 8.18
N VAL A 74 17.42 -21.30 8.52
CA VAL A 74 18.31 -20.53 7.64
C VAL A 74 19.65 -21.23 7.51
N ASP A 75 20.10 -21.43 6.27
CA ASP A 75 21.42 -21.99 5.96
C ASP A 75 22.54 -21.03 6.38
N LEU A 76 23.58 -21.55 7.04
CA LEU A 76 24.71 -20.77 7.50
C LEU A 76 25.71 -20.47 6.38
N LYS A 77 25.73 -21.28 5.32
CA LYS A 77 26.67 -21.10 4.21
C LYS A 77 26.33 -19.83 3.41
N PRO A 78 27.31 -18.97 3.10
CA PRO A 78 27.10 -17.80 2.25
C PRO A 78 26.67 -18.21 0.84
N ILE A 79 25.85 -17.37 0.20
CA ILE A 79 25.39 -17.57 -1.18
C ILE A 79 26.54 -17.20 -2.12
N HIS A 80 27.40 -18.15 -2.47
CA HIS A 80 28.17 -18.07 -3.70
C HIS A 80 27.41 -18.82 -4.78
N HIS A 81 27.50 -18.38 -6.05
CA HIS A 81 26.79 -18.96 -7.20
C HIS A 81 26.68 -20.49 -7.10
N ARG A 82 25.52 -20.98 -6.61
CA ARG A 82 25.31 -22.41 -6.39
C ARG A 82 25.38 -23.10 -7.75
N ARG A 83 26.27 -24.08 -7.88
CA ARG A 83 26.29 -24.92 -9.08
C ARG A 83 25.16 -25.93 -8.93
N ARG A 84 24.56 -26.38 -10.03
CA ARG A 84 23.45 -27.35 -10.11
C ARG A 84 23.67 -28.69 -9.35
N ARG A 85 24.86 -28.89 -8.76
CA ARG A 85 25.30 -30.06 -7.99
C ARG A 85 25.29 -29.85 -6.46
N ASP A 86 24.91 -28.67 -5.97
CA ASP A 86 24.75 -28.38 -4.51
C ASP A 86 23.46 -28.96 -3.89
N THR A 87 22.79 -29.87 -4.60
CA THR A 87 21.55 -30.58 -4.23
C THR A 87 21.68 -31.53 -3.04
N THR A 88 22.88 -31.77 -2.53
CA THR A 88 23.13 -32.75 -1.46
C THR A 88 22.46 -32.34 -0.15
N GLN A 89 22.54 -31.08 0.26
CA GLN A 89 21.99 -30.62 1.55
C GLN A 89 20.45 -30.65 1.59
N GLU A 90 19.80 -30.36 0.45
CA GLU A 90 18.34 -30.45 0.28
C GLU A 90 17.84 -31.90 0.43
N GLN A 91 18.56 -32.84 -0.19
CA GLN A 91 18.25 -34.26 -0.12
C GLN A 91 18.46 -34.82 1.29
N PHE A 92 19.42 -34.31 2.06
CA PHE A 92 19.70 -34.82 3.40
C PHE A 92 18.68 -34.40 4.44
N ILE A 93 18.17 -33.17 4.39
CA ILE A 93 17.17 -32.71 5.37
C ILE A 93 15.78 -33.28 5.09
N GLN A 94 15.41 -33.44 3.83
CA GLN A 94 14.16 -34.12 3.43
C GLN A 94 14.13 -35.59 3.88
N ARG A 95 15.30 -36.24 4.00
CA ARG A 95 15.43 -37.61 4.49
C ARG A 95 15.46 -37.74 6.02
N HIS A 96 15.43 -36.64 6.77
CA HIS A 96 15.43 -36.73 8.22
C HIS A 96 14.10 -37.30 8.72
N LYS A 97 14.16 -38.38 9.52
CA LYS A 97 12.99 -39.14 10.00
C LYS A 97 11.83 -38.32 10.60
N LEU A 98 12.12 -37.15 11.16
CA LEU A 98 11.11 -36.29 11.78
C LEU A 98 10.52 -35.26 10.80
N VAL A 99 11.24 -34.94 9.72
CA VAL A 99 10.85 -33.94 8.72
C VAL A 99 9.83 -34.57 7.78
N LYS A 100 8.65 -33.97 7.69
CA LYS A 100 7.62 -34.33 6.71
C LYS A 100 7.89 -33.65 5.38
N GLN A 101 8.25 -32.38 5.43
CA GLN A 101 8.53 -31.60 4.23
C GLN A 101 9.60 -30.53 4.54
N ALA A 102 10.51 -30.32 3.60
CA ALA A 102 11.44 -29.20 3.63
C ALA A 102 11.35 -28.45 2.30
N ILE A 103 10.85 -27.21 2.37
CA ILE A 103 10.61 -26.35 1.22
C ILE A 103 11.65 -25.23 1.23
N HIS A 104 12.50 -25.23 0.21
CA HIS A 104 13.41 -24.13 -0.03
C HIS A 104 12.63 -22.90 -0.49
N GLN A 105 12.84 -21.75 0.17
CA GLN A 105 12.14 -20.52 -0.19
C GLN A 105 12.83 -19.88 -1.39
N VAL A 106 12.06 -19.63 -2.45
CA VAL A 106 12.55 -18.88 -3.61
C VAL A 106 12.60 -17.39 -3.26
N GLY A 107 13.65 -16.72 -3.74
CA GLY A 107 13.78 -15.29 -3.58
C GLY A 107 12.77 -14.57 -4.46
N TYR A 108 12.28 -13.45 -3.96
CA TYR A 108 11.55 -12.50 -4.79
C TYR A 108 12.53 -11.43 -5.27
N GLU A 109 12.55 -11.20 -6.57
CA GLU A 109 13.26 -10.05 -7.10
C GLU A 109 12.41 -8.80 -6.84
N ARG A 110 13.00 -7.81 -6.18
CA ARG A 110 12.35 -6.50 -6.01
C ARG A 110 12.41 -5.74 -7.32
N ALA A 111 11.43 -5.98 -8.18
CA ALA A 111 11.20 -5.12 -9.32
C ALA A 111 10.54 -3.82 -8.82
N LYS A 112 11.24 -2.69 -8.99
CA LYS A 112 10.58 -1.38 -8.89
C LYS A 112 9.44 -1.39 -9.90
N ARG A 113 8.23 -0.96 -9.51
CA ARG A 113 7.14 -0.73 -10.46
C ARG A 113 7.69 0.29 -11.48
N GLY A 114 8.07 -0.19 -12.66
CA GLY A 114 8.57 0.67 -13.73
C GLY A 114 7.47 1.64 -14.14
N TYR A 115 7.86 2.72 -14.80
CA TYR A 115 6.93 3.60 -15.49
C TYR A 115 6.10 2.73 -16.46
N ARG A 116 4.80 2.57 -16.19
CA ARG A 116 3.90 2.02 -17.21
C ARG A 116 3.86 3.05 -18.32
N SER A 117 4.04 2.59 -19.56
CA SER A 117 3.82 3.46 -20.72
C SER A 117 2.42 4.06 -20.62
N LEU A 118 2.30 5.37 -20.83
CA LEU A 118 1.00 6.04 -20.78
C LEU A 118 0.13 5.60 -21.97
N GLU A 119 0.77 5.16 -23.05
CA GLU A 119 0.11 4.60 -24.23
C GLU A 119 -0.62 3.28 -23.92
N ASP A 120 -0.13 2.50 -22.95
CA ASP A 120 -0.74 1.23 -22.52
C ASP A 120 -1.89 1.40 -21.52
N LEU A 121 -2.02 2.58 -20.90
CA LEU A 121 -3.16 2.88 -20.06
C LEU A 121 -4.35 3.16 -21.00
N LYS A 122 -5.27 2.21 -21.09
CA LYS A 122 -6.60 2.42 -21.67
C LYS A 122 -7.59 2.62 -20.52
N SER A 123 -8.52 3.56 -20.67
CA SER A 123 -9.60 3.66 -19.69
C SER A 123 -10.45 2.39 -19.78
N THR A 124 -10.75 1.80 -18.64
CA THR A 124 -11.54 0.56 -18.58
C THR A 124 -13.04 0.85 -18.46
N TYR A 125 -13.42 2.12 -18.29
CA TYR A 125 -14.78 2.56 -18.00
C TYR A 125 -15.22 3.69 -18.95
N PRO A 126 -15.72 3.34 -20.16
CA PRO A 126 -16.11 4.33 -21.15
C PRO A 126 -17.37 5.13 -20.78
N ASP A 127 -18.22 4.60 -19.88
CA ASP A 127 -19.50 5.20 -19.48
C ASP A 127 -19.37 6.09 -18.22
N TYR A 128 -18.15 6.36 -17.75
CA TYR A 128 -17.93 7.24 -16.60
C TYR A 128 -18.09 8.71 -17.00
N GLU A 129 -18.99 9.41 -16.31
CA GLU A 129 -19.18 10.85 -16.47
C GLU A 129 -18.27 11.64 -15.50
N PRO A 130 -17.47 12.61 -15.98
CA PRO A 130 -16.68 13.46 -15.11
C PRO A 130 -17.55 14.40 -14.25
N PRO A 131 -17.00 14.91 -13.13
CA PRO A 131 -17.61 15.98 -12.35
C PRO A 131 -17.95 17.20 -13.21
N THR A 132 -19.10 17.81 -12.91
CA THR A 132 -19.65 18.99 -13.58
C THR A 132 -19.21 20.31 -12.93
N ASP A 133 -18.44 20.24 -11.85
CA ASP A 133 -17.99 21.40 -11.06
C ASP A 133 -17.12 22.36 -11.89
N PRO A 134 -17.31 23.68 -11.77
CA PRO A 134 -16.76 24.68 -12.69
C PRO A 134 -15.24 24.70 -12.77
N TYR A 135 -14.55 24.37 -11.66
CA TYR A 135 -13.09 24.33 -11.59
C TYR A 135 -12.50 22.93 -11.77
N PHE A 136 -13.30 21.88 -11.97
CA PHE A 136 -12.79 20.53 -12.22
C PHE A 136 -11.83 20.49 -13.40
N GLN A 137 -12.12 21.26 -14.47
CA GLN A 137 -11.23 21.41 -15.64
C GLN A 137 -9.83 21.94 -15.32
N TYR A 138 -9.64 22.60 -14.17
CA TYR A 138 -8.36 23.11 -13.71
C TYR A 138 -7.63 22.16 -12.74
N GLN A 139 -8.31 21.12 -12.24
CA GLN A 139 -7.75 20.12 -11.33
C GLN A 139 -6.96 19.04 -12.09
N TRP A 140 -5.88 19.49 -12.73
CA TRP A 140 -5.00 18.66 -13.57
C TRP A 140 -4.45 17.40 -12.89
N TYR A 141 -4.36 17.41 -11.56
CA TYR A 141 -3.90 16.27 -10.77
C TYR A 141 -4.94 15.15 -10.68
N LEU A 142 -6.23 15.45 -10.88
CA LEU A 142 -7.31 14.46 -10.93
C LEU A 142 -7.49 13.92 -12.36
N ARG A 143 -7.49 14.83 -13.34
CA ARG A 143 -7.65 14.51 -14.76
C ARG A 143 -6.69 15.36 -15.59
N ASN A 144 -5.71 14.73 -16.23
CA ASN A 144 -4.75 15.42 -17.08
C ASN A 144 -5.02 15.16 -18.56
N GLU A 145 -5.58 16.15 -19.24
CA GLU A 145 -5.84 16.10 -20.68
C GLU A 145 -4.67 16.66 -21.52
N GLY A 146 -3.62 17.16 -20.88
CA GLY A 146 -2.49 17.86 -21.50
C GLY A 146 -2.58 19.38 -21.40
N GLN A 147 -3.44 19.90 -20.53
CA GLN A 147 -3.54 21.33 -20.24
C GLN A 147 -2.17 21.93 -19.84
N ALA A 148 -1.94 23.19 -20.22
CA ALA A 148 -0.69 23.92 -19.99
C ALA A 148 0.58 23.22 -20.53
N GLY A 149 0.46 22.39 -21.56
CA GLY A 149 1.60 21.63 -22.12
C GLY A 149 2.01 20.43 -21.26
N GLY A 150 1.15 20.02 -20.32
CA GLY A 150 1.35 18.84 -19.50
C GLY A 150 1.31 17.54 -20.30
N LYS A 151 1.90 16.48 -19.73
CA LYS A 151 1.81 15.14 -20.34
C LYS A 151 0.44 14.54 -20.01
N LYS A 152 -0.40 14.36 -21.04
CA LYS A 152 -1.72 13.71 -20.90
C LYS A 152 -1.62 12.39 -20.13
N ARG A 153 -2.60 12.11 -19.25
CA ARG A 153 -2.65 10.96 -18.32
C ARG A 153 -1.58 10.92 -17.23
N LEU A 154 -0.76 11.96 -17.09
CA LEU A 154 0.12 12.11 -15.93
C LEU A 154 -0.68 12.80 -14.81
N ASP A 155 -1.60 12.05 -14.23
CA ASP A 155 -2.47 12.41 -13.11
C ASP A 155 -2.49 11.26 -12.08
N LEU A 156 -3.31 11.41 -11.04
CA LEU A 156 -3.46 10.41 -9.97
C LEU A 156 -4.28 9.18 -10.41
N ASN A 157 -4.85 9.17 -11.63
CA ASN A 157 -5.71 8.12 -12.15
C ASN A 157 -6.90 7.82 -11.21
N VAL A 158 -7.50 8.86 -10.62
CA VAL A 158 -8.63 8.78 -9.68
C VAL A 158 -9.94 8.46 -10.37
N GLU A 159 -10.12 8.88 -11.63
CA GLU A 159 -11.35 8.59 -12.39
C GLU A 159 -11.61 7.09 -12.54
N GLU A 160 -10.57 6.27 -12.66
CA GLU A 160 -10.74 4.81 -12.67
C GLU A 160 -11.22 4.27 -11.31
N ALA A 161 -10.83 4.89 -10.19
CA ALA A 161 -11.32 4.53 -8.86
C ALA A 161 -12.79 4.94 -8.67
N TRP A 162 -13.14 6.14 -9.12
CA TRP A 162 -14.52 6.63 -9.11
C TRP A 162 -15.43 5.79 -9.99
N ALA A 163 -14.98 5.38 -11.18
CA ALA A 163 -15.72 4.50 -12.07
C ALA A 163 -15.93 3.08 -11.48
N MET A 164 -15.04 2.64 -10.58
CA MET A 164 -15.22 1.43 -9.77
C MET A 164 -16.18 1.62 -8.57
N GLY A 165 -16.68 2.83 -8.35
CA GLY A 165 -17.55 3.18 -7.22
C GLY A 165 -16.80 3.48 -5.91
N TYR A 166 -15.48 3.71 -5.96
CA TYR A 166 -14.70 4.08 -4.78
C TYR A 166 -14.56 5.60 -4.68
N THR A 167 -15.38 6.19 -3.82
CA THR A 167 -15.53 7.66 -3.68
C THR A 167 -15.19 8.17 -2.28
N GLY A 168 -14.77 7.27 -1.38
CA GLY A 168 -14.44 7.60 0.01
C GLY A 168 -15.58 7.46 1.01
N LYS A 169 -16.74 6.97 0.58
CA LYS A 169 -17.90 6.74 1.46
C LYS A 169 -17.54 5.99 2.75
N ASN A 170 -18.04 6.51 3.87
CA ASN A 170 -17.80 6.00 5.24
C ASN A 170 -16.33 6.06 5.71
N VAL A 171 -15.50 6.88 5.07
CA VAL A 171 -14.15 7.20 5.54
C VAL A 171 -14.16 8.61 6.13
N THR A 172 -13.51 8.78 7.28
CA THR A 172 -13.25 10.09 7.88
C THR A 172 -11.76 10.38 7.83
N THR A 173 -11.37 11.54 7.32
CA THR A 173 -9.96 11.99 7.28
C THR A 173 -9.79 13.21 8.18
N ALA A 174 -8.94 13.09 9.19
CA ALA A 174 -8.64 14.21 10.08
C ALA A 174 -7.50 15.07 9.52
N ILE A 175 -7.66 16.39 9.57
CA ILE A 175 -6.72 17.39 9.08
C ILE A 175 -6.19 18.15 10.30
N MET A 176 -4.94 17.87 10.65
CA MET A 176 -4.26 18.54 11.78
C MET A 176 -3.60 19.82 11.30
N ASP A 177 -4.34 20.93 11.32
CA ASP A 177 -3.93 22.18 10.66
C ASP A 177 -4.45 23.45 11.38
N ASP A 178 -4.54 24.56 10.65
CA ASP A 178 -4.95 25.89 11.13
C ASP A 178 -6.49 26.11 11.24
N GLY A 179 -7.27 25.04 11.03
CA GLY A 179 -8.72 25.03 11.06
C GLY A 179 -9.35 24.67 9.72
N VAL A 180 -10.63 24.32 9.75
CA VAL A 180 -11.42 23.98 8.56
C VAL A 180 -12.68 24.82 8.57
N ASP A 181 -12.89 25.62 7.52
CA ASP A 181 -14.15 26.31 7.30
C ASP A 181 -15.24 25.29 6.94
N TYR A 182 -15.81 24.69 7.98
CA TYR A 182 -16.90 23.74 7.87
C TYR A 182 -18.21 24.36 7.37
N THR A 183 -18.28 25.69 7.23
CA THR A 183 -19.42 26.40 6.63
C THR A 183 -19.24 26.62 5.12
N HIS A 184 -18.05 26.35 4.59
CA HIS A 184 -17.77 26.49 3.17
C HIS A 184 -18.75 25.63 2.36
N PRO A 185 -19.41 26.18 1.32
CA PRO A 185 -20.46 25.47 0.58
C PRO A 185 -20.06 24.13 -0.01
N ASP A 186 -18.77 23.99 -0.31
CA ASP A 186 -18.20 22.78 -0.87
C ASP A 186 -17.81 21.72 0.16
N LEU A 187 -17.77 22.09 1.45
CA LEU A 187 -17.34 21.20 2.55
C LEU A 187 -18.46 20.92 3.56
N MET A 188 -19.48 21.77 3.65
CA MET A 188 -20.48 21.70 4.73
C MET A 188 -21.19 20.34 4.85
N ASN A 189 -21.39 19.64 3.73
CA ASN A 189 -22.04 18.33 3.71
C ASN A 189 -21.09 17.18 4.05
N ASN A 190 -19.77 17.42 3.96
CA ASN A 190 -18.72 16.45 4.16
C ASN A 190 -17.89 16.74 5.43
N PHE A 191 -18.36 17.62 6.32
CA PHE A 191 -17.68 17.89 7.58
C PHE A 191 -18.18 16.98 8.70
N ASN A 192 -17.25 16.43 9.48
CA ASN A 192 -17.54 15.54 10.60
C ASN A 192 -17.23 16.19 11.94
N ALA A 193 -18.18 16.97 12.46
CA ALA A 193 -18.04 17.68 13.73
C ALA A 193 -17.72 16.76 14.93
N ALA A 194 -18.20 15.51 14.91
CA ALA A 194 -17.94 14.56 16.00
C ALA A 194 -16.48 14.08 16.07
N ALA A 195 -15.74 14.21 14.96
CA ALA A 195 -14.33 13.86 14.86
C ALA A 195 -13.40 15.07 14.90
N SER A 196 -13.94 16.28 15.02
CA SER A 196 -13.22 17.55 14.98
C SER A 196 -13.02 18.16 16.35
N TYR A 197 -11.93 18.92 16.52
CA TYR A 197 -11.64 19.65 17.75
C TYR A 197 -10.66 20.82 17.52
N ASP A 198 -10.90 21.97 18.14
CA ASP A 198 -9.94 23.08 18.21
C ASP A 198 -9.14 23.00 19.51
N PHE A 199 -7.89 22.53 19.43
CA PHE A 199 -6.99 22.49 20.59
C PHE A 199 -6.46 23.87 21.01
N SER A 200 -6.53 24.87 20.13
CA SER A 200 -6.05 26.23 20.40
C SER A 200 -7.08 27.06 21.17
N SER A 201 -8.37 26.86 20.91
CA SER A 201 -9.48 27.48 21.68
C SER A 201 -10.06 26.55 22.75
N ASN A 202 -9.70 25.26 22.70
CA ASN A 202 -10.21 24.21 23.56
C ASN A 202 -11.74 24.04 23.48
N ASP A 203 -12.26 23.95 22.24
CA ASP A 203 -13.66 23.72 21.95
C ASP A 203 -13.84 22.81 20.71
N HIS A 204 -15.09 22.49 20.36
CA HIS A 204 -15.43 21.55 19.28
C HIS A 204 -15.58 22.20 17.90
N TYR A 205 -15.28 23.49 17.76
CA TYR A 205 -15.54 24.28 16.56
C TYR A 205 -14.21 24.73 15.92
N PRO A 206 -13.61 23.92 15.02
CA PRO A 206 -12.31 24.24 14.40
C PRO A 206 -12.45 25.29 13.27
N TYR A 207 -13.27 26.32 13.49
CA TYR A 207 -13.45 27.38 12.50
C TYR A 207 -12.18 28.23 12.40
N PRO A 208 -11.63 28.44 11.19
CA PRO A 208 -10.42 29.22 11.03
C PRO A 208 -10.63 30.66 11.51
N ARG A 209 -9.66 31.18 12.28
CA ARG A 209 -9.66 32.58 12.70
C ARG A 209 -9.02 33.45 11.63
N TYR A 210 -9.75 34.44 11.13
CA TYR A 210 -9.24 35.42 10.17
C TYR A 210 -8.88 36.72 10.88
N THR A 211 -7.62 37.13 10.78
CA THR A 211 -7.16 38.47 11.18
C THR A 211 -6.37 39.11 10.05
N ASP A 212 -6.17 40.42 10.09
CA ASP A 212 -5.49 41.17 9.03
C ASP A 212 -4.04 40.67 8.78
N ASP A 213 -3.40 40.13 9.82
CA ASP A 213 -2.02 39.63 9.78
C ASP A 213 -1.91 38.09 9.74
N TRP A 214 -3.04 37.38 9.88
CA TRP A 214 -3.04 35.93 10.03
C TRP A 214 -4.21 35.27 9.28
N PHE A 215 -3.87 34.63 8.16
CA PHE A 215 -4.82 34.01 7.24
C PHE A 215 -4.84 32.49 7.41
N ASN A 216 -5.63 32.00 8.37
CA ASN A 216 -5.85 30.56 8.58
C ASN A 216 -6.70 29.99 7.45
N SER A 217 -6.06 29.46 6.42
CA SER A 217 -6.74 28.95 5.21
C SER A 217 -6.18 27.62 4.75
N HIS A 218 -5.08 27.17 5.34
CA HIS A 218 -4.33 26.02 4.87
C HIS A 218 -5.14 24.74 5.08
N GLY A 219 -5.72 24.54 6.26
CA GLY A 219 -6.58 23.39 6.57
C GLY A 219 -7.84 23.32 5.70
N THR A 220 -8.46 24.46 5.41
CA THR A 220 -9.63 24.52 4.51
C THR A 220 -9.27 24.14 3.07
N ARG A 221 -8.09 24.56 2.57
CA ARG A 221 -7.61 24.16 1.24
C ARG A 221 -7.34 22.66 1.18
N CYS A 222 -6.64 22.12 2.18
CA CYS A 222 -6.37 20.69 2.29
C CYS A 222 -7.67 19.87 2.40
N ALA A 223 -8.68 20.38 3.11
CA ALA A 223 -10.00 19.76 3.21
C ALA A 223 -10.69 19.67 1.84
N GLY A 224 -10.62 20.74 1.04
CA GLY A 224 -11.14 20.76 -0.32
C GLY A 224 -10.49 19.70 -1.23
N GLU A 225 -9.16 19.56 -1.17
CA GLU A 225 -8.46 18.53 -1.96
C GLU A 225 -8.93 17.10 -1.65
N ILE A 226 -9.35 16.85 -0.41
CA ILE A 226 -9.79 15.52 0.05
C ILE A 226 -11.28 15.33 -0.24
N ALA A 227 -12.15 16.22 0.23
CA ALA A 227 -13.59 16.00 0.32
C ALA A 227 -14.45 17.19 -0.10
N ALA A 228 -13.95 18.08 -0.97
CA ALA A 228 -14.84 18.98 -1.70
C ALA A 228 -15.95 18.15 -2.38
N SER A 229 -17.17 18.66 -2.28
CA SER A 229 -18.36 17.98 -2.76
C SER A 229 -18.31 17.87 -4.29
N ARG A 230 -19.04 16.90 -4.81
CA ARG A 230 -19.11 16.67 -6.25
C ARG A 230 -20.45 17.17 -6.81
N ASP A 231 -20.42 17.70 -8.02
CA ASP A 231 -21.60 18.06 -8.81
C ASP A 231 -22.53 19.06 -8.10
N ASN A 232 -21.95 19.98 -7.32
CA ASN A 232 -22.69 21.02 -6.60
C ASN A 232 -22.56 22.41 -7.27
N ASN A 233 -21.82 22.50 -8.38
CA ASN A 233 -21.55 23.74 -9.13
C ASN A 233 -20.76 24.79 -8.33
N ILE A 234 -19.94 24.34 -7.37
CA ILE A 234 -19.09 25.18 -6.53
C ILE A 234 -17.67 24.66 -6.67
N CYS A 235 -16.71 25.57 -6.89
CA CYS A 235 -15.30 25.22 -6.96
C CYS A 235 -15.00 23.99 -7.84
N GLY A 236 -14.34 22.97 -7.28
CA GLY A 236 -13.95 21.73 -7.95
C GLY A 236 -14.46 20.54 -7.15
N VAL A 237 -13.71 19.44 -7.14
CA VAL A 237 -14.10 18.21 -6.42
C VAL A 237 -12.94 17.65 -5.60
N GLY A 238 -13.25 16.99 -4.48
CA GLY A 238 -12.28 16.26 -3.69
C GLY A 238 -11.92 14.90 -4.30
N VAL A 239 -10.73 14.38 -4.01
CA VAL A 239 -10.34 13.01 -4.39
C VAL A 239 -11.34 11.97 -3.87
N ALA A 240 -11.86 12.20 -2.66
CA ALA A 240 -12.79 11.36 -1.93
C ALA A 240 -14.05 12.17 -1.58
N TYR A 241 -14.77 12.62 -2.61
CA TYR A 241 -15.92 13.53 -2.50
C TYR A 241 -17.13 12.98 -1.71
N ASP A 242 -17.20 11.67 -1.43
CA ASP A 242 -18.22 11.07 -0.53
C ASP A 242 -17.66 10.73 0.86
N SER A 243 -16.40 11.06 1.14
CA SER A 243 -15.81 10.95 2.47
C SER A 243 -16.18 12.13 3.34
N THR A 244 -15.81 12.05 4.62
CA THR A 244 -15.88 13.21 5.52
C THR A 244 -14.50 13.67 5.96
N VAL A 245 -14.36 14.97 6.22
CA VAL A 245 -13.17 15.60 6.79
C VAL A 245 -13.45 16.09 8.20
N ALA A 246 -12.42 16.10 9.04
CA ALA A 246 -12.49 16.49 10.44
C ALA A 246 -11.31 17.35 10.88
#